data_AF-A0A2N2VX83-F1
#
_entry.id   AF-A0A2N2VX83-F1
#
_cell.length_a   1.000
_cell.length_b   1.000
_cell.length_c   1.000
_cell.angle_alpha   90.00
_cell.angle_beta   90.00
_cell.angle_gamma   90.00
#
_symmetry.space_group_name_H-M   'P 1'
#
loop_
_entity.id
_entity.type
_entity.pdbx_description
1 polymer ?
#
loop_
_entity_poly.entity_id
_entity_poly.type
_entity_poly.pdbx_seq_one_letter_code
_entity_poly.pdbx_strand_id
1 'polypeptide(L)'
;METINDMIKNNREMFENDQLPEGHKDRFLKKVARKRLASKREFFYKVAAAFLIFAAVTLPWVLNDTQSGSYLATLERESSALYIMAEKLDPLNREMVISTLDQLTSEAVPFADQLPDNLDRKTTIRKNREYYGPKIDGVGRLRGYVSELLEN
;
A
#
# COMPACT_ATOMS: atom_id res chain seq x y z
N MET A 1 -18.26 59.39 -38.66
CA MET A 1 -18.82 58.93 -37.36
C MET A 1 -17.63 58.66 -36.47
N GLU A 2 -17.44 59.43 -35.41
CA GLU A 2 -16.36 59.15 -34.45
C GLU A 2 -16.64 57.80 -33.79
N THR A 3 -15.62 56.94 -33.69
CA THR A 3 -15.77 55.65 -33.02
C THR A 3 -15.69 55.81 -31.51
N ILE A 4 -16.33 54.91 -30.76
CA ILE A 4 -16.31 54.92 -29.28
C ILE A 4 -14.86 54.95 -28.75
N ASN A 5 -13.93 54.30 -29.45
CA ASN A 5 -12.51 54.33 -29.11
C ASN A 5 -11.90 55.74 -29.21
N ASP A 6 -12.28 56.53 -30.23
CA ASP A 6 -11.83 57.91 -30.38
C ASP A 6 -12.44 58.79 -29.28
N MET A 7 -13.70 58.57 -28.92
CA MET A 7 -14.37 59.29 -27.83
C MET A 7 -13.73 59.02 -26.47
N ILE A 8 -13.36 57.75 -26.18
CA ILE A 8 -12.67 57.38 -24.94
C ILE A 8 -11.27 57.99 -24.90
N LYS A 9 -10.56 58.00 -26.03
CA LYS A 9 -9.20 58.54 -26.11
C LYS A 9 -9.17 60.06 -25.95
N ASN A 10 -10.16 60.76 -26.52
CA ASN A 10 -10.29 62.21 -26.45
C ASN A 10 -10.85 62.71 -25.10
N ASN A 11 -11.54 61.86 -24.35
CA ASN A 11 -12.10 62.19 -23.03
C ASN A 11 -11.48 61.36 -21.90
N ARG A 12 -10.22 60.90 -22.07
CA ARG A 12 -9.46 60.16 -21.05
C ARG A 12 -9.44 60.88 -19.70
N GLU A 13 -9.40 62.21 -19.81
CA GLU A 13 -9.76 63.24 -18.83
C GLU A 13 -10.80 62.82 -17.78
N MET A 14 -11.95 62.39 -18.30
CA MET A 14 -13.16 62.12 -17.54
C MET A 14 -13.15 60.76 -16.83
N PHE A 15 -12.19 59.88 -17.13
CA PHE A 15 -12.12 58.54 -16.57
C PHE A 15 -11.00 58.36 -15.54
N GLU A 16 -9.96 59.19 -15.59
CA GLU A 16 -8.77 59.04 -14.73
C GLU A 16 -8.74 60.01 -13.53
N ASN A 17 -9.66 60.97 -13.45
CA ASN A 17 -9.65 62.05 -12.45
C ASN A 17 -10.58 61.83 -11.25
N ASP A 18 -11.39 60.78 -11.23
CA ASP A 18 -12.20 60.47 -10.06
C ASP A 18 -11.31 59.96 -8.92
N GLN A 19 -11.39 60.63 -7.77
CA GLN A 19 -10.69 60.19 -6.56
C GLN A 19 -11.18 58.79 -6.20
N LEU A 20 -10.26 57.83 -6.27
CA LEU A 20 -10.56 56.46 -5.87
C LEU A 20 -11.07 56.47 -4.42
N PRO A 21 -12.16 55.74 -4.11
CA PRO A 21 -12.70 55.68 -2.76
C PRO A 21 -11.61 55.33 -1.74
N GLU A 22 -11.64 55.98 -0.57
CA GLU A 22 -10.65 55.75 0.47
C GLU A 22 -10.53 54.26 0.81
N GLY A 23 -9.28 53.77 0.91
CA GLY A 23 -8.99 52.36 1.18
C GLY A 23 -9.12 51.42 -0.03
N HIS A 24 -9.35 51.92 -1.26
CA HIS A 24 -9.35 51.10 -2.48
C HIS A 24 -8.04 50.31 -2.66
N LYS A 25 -6.89 50.95 -2.43
CA LYS A 25 -5.56 50.32 -2.50
C LYS A 25 -5.44 49.13 -1.53
N ASP A 26 -5.87 49.31 -0.29
CA ASP A 26 -5.82 48.27 0.73
C ASP A 26 -6.76 47.10 0.41
N ARG A 27 -7.97 47.40 -0.08
CA ARG A 27 -8.92 46.37 -0.54
C ARG A 27 -8.36 45.56 -1.71
N PHE A 28 -7.72 46.23 -2.67
CA PHE A 28 -7.08 45.60 -3.80
C PHE A 28 -5.91 44.69 -3.36
N LEU A 29 -4.99 45.22 -2.55
CA LEU A 29 -3.86 44.45 -2.02
C LEU A 29 -4.32 43.23 -1.20
N LYS A 30 -5.36 43.39 -0.37
CA LYS A 30 -5.96 42.29 0.40
C LYS A 30 -6.58 41.22 -0.52
N LYS A 31 -7.21 41.62 -1.64
CA LYS A 31 -7.77 40.69 -2.63
C LYS A 31 -6.67 39.92 -3.37
N VAL A 32 -5.58 40.60 -3.76
CA VAL A 32 -4.41 39.97 -4.39
C VAL A 32 -3.71 39.00 -3.43
N ALA A 33 -3.51 39.41 -2.18
CA ALA A 33 -2.92 38.57 -1.14
C ALA A 33 -3.76 37.31 -0.88
N ARG A 34 -5.09 37.42 -0.79
CA ARG A 34 -5.99 36.26 -0.66
C ARG A 34 -5.89 35.30 -1.84
N LYS A 35 -5.84 35.80 -3.08
CA LYS A 35 -5.66 34.96 -4.27
C LYS A 35 -4.31 34.23 -4.25
N ARG A 36 -3.24 34.91 -3.85
CA ARG A 36 -1.90 34.30 -3.72
C ARG A 36 -1.85 33.24 -2.63
N LEU A 37 -2.48 33.49 -1.48
CA LEU A 37 -2.62 32.53 -0.39
C LEU A 37 -3.45 31.31 -0.81
N ALA A 38 -4.58 31.52 -1.49
CA ALA A 38 -5.42 30.44 -2.01
C ALA A 38 -4.66 29.56 -3.01
N SER A 39 -3.93 30.18 -3.95
CA SER A 39 -3.10 29.46 -4.93
C SER A 39 -1.96 28.66 -4.26
N LYS A 40 -1.28 29.25 -3.26
CA LYS A 40 -0.27 28.51 -2.47
C LYS A 40 -0.91 27.34 -1.72
N ARG A 41 -2.08 27.55 -1.13
CA ARG A 41 -2.80 26.51 -0.38
C ARG A 41 -3.24 25.36 -1.29
N GLU A 42 -3.77 25.65 -2.47
CA GLU A 42 -4.09 24.66 -3.49
C GLU A 42 -2.85 23.89 -3.96
N PHE A 43 -1.72 24.57 -4.13
CA PHE A 43 -0.45 23.92 -4.45
C PHE A 43 -0.01 22.95 -3.33
N PHE A 44 -0.04 23.39 -2.07
CA PHE A 44 0.28 22.52 -0.93
C PHE A 44 -0.66 21.32 -0.81
N TYR A 45 -1.96 21.49 -1.06
CA TYR A 45 -2.90 20.36 -1.07
C TYR A 45 -2.61 19.38 -2.21
N LYS A 46 -2.25 19.87 -3.41
CA LYS A 46 -1.86 19.01 -4.52
C LYS A 46 -0.59 18.22 -4.21
N VAL A 47 0.42 18.87 -3.59
CA VAL A 47 1.66 18.21 -3.18
C VAL A 47 1.39 17.19 -2.05
N ALA A 48 0.59 17.54 -1.05
CA ALA A 48 0.23 16.62 0.02
C ALA A 48 -0.57 15.41 -0.49
N ALA A 49 -1.52 15.62 -1.40
CA ALA A 49 -2.27 14.54 -2.04
C ALA A 49 -1.37 13.63 -2.87
N ALA A 50 -0.44 14.19 -3.65
CA ALA A 50 0.53 13.41 -4.42
C ALA A 50 1.46 12.59 -3.51
N PHE A 51 1.90 13.16 -2.37
CA PHE A 51 2.70 12.45 -1.38
C PHE A 51 1.91 11.31 -0.72
N LEU A 52 0.63 11.52 -0.38
CA LEU A 52 -0.23 10.47 0.16
C LEU A 52 -0.46 9.33 -0.83
N ILE A 53 -0.67 9.64 -2.12
CA ILE A 53 -0.81 8.63 -3.17
C ILE A 53 0.51 7.87 -3.34
N PHE A 54 1.64 8.57 -3.41
CA PHE A 54 2.96 7.95 -3.51
C PHE A 54 3.22 7.04 -2.30
N ALA A 55 3.00 7.55 -1.09
CA ALA A 55 3.13 6.76 0.13
C ALA A 55 2.20 5.54 0.11
N ALA A 56 0.92 5.67 -0.27
CA ALA A 56 0.00 4.54 -0.34
C ALA A 56 0.40 3.46 -1.36
N VAL A 57 1.10 3.83 -2.44
CA VAL A 57 1.60 2.89 -3.45
C VAL A 57 2.95 2.29 -3.06
N THR A 58 3.85 3.06 -2.44
CA THR A 58 5.19 2.61 -2.07
C THR A 58 5.25 1.91 -0.71
N LEU A 59 4.39 2.29 0.24
CA LEU A 59 4.34 1.66 1.58
C LEU A 59 4.05 0.16 1.49
N PRO A 60 3.11 -0.35 0.67
CA PRO A 60 2.91 -1.80 0.53
C PRO A 60 4.14 -2.52 0.01
N TRP A 61 4.92 -1.94 -0.91
CA TRP A 61 6.15 -2.55 -1.41
C TRP A 61 7.28 -2.55 -0.38
N VAL A 62 7.50 -1.42 0.30
CA VAL A 62 8.53 -1.27 1.35
C VAL A 62 8.17 -2.08 2.61
N LEU A 63 6.89 -2.14 2.96
CA LEU A 63 6.40 -2.96 4.07
C LEU A 63 6.26 -4.45 3.71
N ASN A 64 6.07 -4.82 2.44
CA ASN A 64 6.14 -6.21 2.02
C ASN A 64 7.57 -6.77 2.05
N ASP A 65 8.60 -5.93 1.85
CA ASP A 65 9.98 -6.32 2.14
C ASP A 65 10.23 -6.50 3.66
N THR A 66 9.42 -5.84 4.51
CA THR A 66 9.37 -6.13 5.96
C THR A 66 8.49 -7.33 6.31
N GLN A 67 7.62 -7.79 5.40
CA GLN A 67 7.03 -9.13 5.44
C GLN A 67 8.00 -10.18 4.87
N SER A 68 9.27 -10.09 5.25
CA SER A 68 9.99 -11.30 5.67
C SER A 68 9.30 -11.88 6.92
N GLY A 69 8.00 -12.18 6.83
CA GLY A 69 7.34 -13.07 7.78
C GLY A 69 8.15 -14.34 7.78
N SER A 70 8.51 -14.83 8.96
CA SER A 70 9.24 -16.08 9.09
C SER A 70 8.58 -17.13 8.19
N TYR A 71 9.32 -17.72 7.26
CA TYR A 71 8.76 -18.76 6.38
C TYR A 71 8.08 -19.87 7.20
N LEU A 72 8.58 -20.10 8.42
CA LEU A 72 7.95 -20.93 9.43
C LEU A 72 6.54 -20.44 9.80
N ALA A 73 6.36 -19.16 10.12
CA ALA A 73 5.05 -18.60 10.44
C ALA A 73 4.07 -18.71 9.26
N THR A 74 4.57 -18.59 8.02
CA THR A 74 3.75 -18.86 6.83
C THR A 74 3.32 -20.32 6.76
N LEU A 75 4.26 -21.25 6.99
CA LEU A 75 3.99 -22.68 7.00
C LEU A 75 2.98 -23.07 8.10
N GLU A 76 3.14 -22.54 9.31
CA GLU A 76 2.24 -22.77 10.45
C GLU A 76 0.82 -22.24 10.19
N ARG A 77 0.72 -21.04 9.61
CA ARG A 77 -0.58 -20.45 9.26
C ARG A 77 -1.29 -21.31 8.21
N GLU A 78 -0.58 -21.76 7.19
CA GLU A 78 -1.17 -22.55 6.10
C GLU A 78 -1.50 -23.97 6.52
N SER A 79 -0.66 -24.60 7.35
CA SER A 79 -0.95 -25.91 7.93
C SER A 79 -2.17 -25.85 8.83
N SER A 80 -2.26 -24.86 9.74
CA SER A 80 -3.41 -24.69 10.63
C SER A 80 -4.71 -24.49 9.85
N ALA A 81 -4.69 -23.69 8.79
CA ALA A 81 -5.85 -23.51 7.92
C ALA A 81 -6.26 -24.83 7.24
N LEU A 82 -5.29 -25.64 6.82
CA LEU A 82 -5.55 -26.94 6.21
C LEU A 82 -6.10 -27.97 7.19
N TYR A 83 -5.62 -27.98 8.45
CA TYR A 83 -6.21 -28.81 9.51
C TYR A 83 -7.72 -28.57 9.65
N ILE A 84 -8.11 -27.30 9.78
CA ILE A 84 -9.52 -26.90 9.91
C ILE A 84 -10.32 -27.31 8.65
N MET A 85 -9.70 -27.26 7.48
CA MET A 85 -10.34 -27.67 6.24
C MET A 85 -10.54 -29.19 6.19
N ALA A 86 -9.53 -29.97 6.62
CA ALA A 86 -9.58 -31.43 6.64
C ALA A 86 -10.61 -31.98 7.63
N GLU A 87 -10.96 -31.25 8.69
CA GLU A 87 -12.02 -31.64 9.63
C GLU A 87 -13.38 -31.86 8.97
N LYS A 88 -13.63 -31.24 7.81
CA LYS A 88 -14.87 -31.37 7.05
C LYS A 88 -14.93 -32.62 6.18
N LEU A 89 -13.81 -33.30 5.99
CA LEU A 89 -13.73 -34.53 5.20
C LEU A 89 -14.29 -35.73 5.99
N ASP A 90 -14.61 -36.80 5.26
CA ASP A 90 -14.88 -38.09 5.89
C ASP A 90 -13.65 -38.60 6.67
N PRO A 91 -13.83 -39.51 7.64
CA PRO A 91 -12.76 -39.93 8.54
C PRO A 91 -11.51 -40.47 7.84
N LEU A 92 -11.66 -41.18 6.72
CA LEU A 92 -10.56 -41.79 5.99
C LEU A 92 -9.72 -40.72 5.28
N ASN A 93 -10.37 -39.85 4.51
CA ASN A 93 -9.68 -38.76 3.81
C ASN A 93 -9.07 -37.77 4.79
N ARG A 94 -9.75 -37.47 5.91
CA ARG A 94 -9.21 -36.63 6.98
C ARG A 94 -7.92 -37.18 7.56
N GLU A 95 -7.88 -38.47 7.92
CA GLU A 95 -6.69 -39.09 8.50
C GLU A 95 -5.50 -39.07 7.52
N MET A 96 -5.76 -39.36 6.25
CA MET A 96 -4.74 -39.30 5.20
C MET A 96 -4.15 -37.89 5.05
N VAL A 97 -5.01 -36.88 4.98
CA VAL A 97 -4.59 -35.47 4.83
C VAL A 97 -3.81 -35.01 6.06
N ILE A 98 -4.31 -35.29 7.26
CA ILE A 98 -3.63 -34.90 8.51
C ILE A 98 -2.26 -35.57 8.61
N SER A 99 -2.17 -36.88 8.37
CA SER A 99 -0.90 -37.61 8.41
C SER A 99 0.11 -37.06 7.39
N THR A 100 -0.34 -36.73 6.19
CA THR A 100 0.51 -36.13 5.15
C THR A 100 0.96 -34.73 5.54
N LEU A 101 0.08 -33.94 6.13
CA LEU A 101 0.38 -32.60 6.62
C LEU A 101 1.42 -32.65 7.74
N ASP A 102 1.24 -33.55 8.71
CA ASP A 102 2.19 -33.81 9.80
C ASP A 102 3.56 -34.21 9.26
N GLN A 103 3.63 -35.12 8.28
CA GLN A 103 4.91 -35.50 7.66
C GLN A 103 5.62 -34.31 6.98
N LEU A 104 4.86 -33.35 6.48
CA LEU A 104 5.40 -32.20 5.77
C LEU A 104 5.90 -31.12 6.73
N THR A 105 5.22 -30.90 7.84
CA THR A 105 5.48 -29.79 8.78
C THR A 105 6.16 -30.19 10.08
N SER A 106 6.10 -31.47 10.47
CA SER A 106 6.67 -31.93 11.74
C SER A 106 8.19 -31.82 11.74
N GLU A 107 8.68 -31.04 12.70
CA GLU A 107 10.09 -30.84 12.99
C GLU A 107 10.26 -30.82 14.51
N ALA A 108 11.26 -31.52 15.05
CA ALA A 108 11.52 -31.51 16.49
C ALA A 108 12.07 -30.16 16.98
N VAL A 109 12.87 -29.50 16.13
CA VAL A 109 13.39 -28.15 16.33
C VAL A 109 13.23 -27.42 14.99
N PRO A 110 12.62 -26.23 14.95
CA PRO A 110 12.47 -25.50 13.69
C PRO A 110 13.82 -25.24 13.04
N PHE A 111 13.93 -25.49 11.72
CA PHE A 111 15.15 -25.20 10.97
C PHE A 111 15.69 -23.78 11.18
N ALA A 112 14.81 -22.78 11.30
CA ALA A 112 15.21 -21.40 11.58
C ALA A 112 16.07 -21.26 12.87
N ASP A 113 15.78 -22.08 13.89
CA ASP A 113 16.46 -22.07 15.19
C ASP A 113 17.75 -22.89 15.19
N GLN A 114 17.99 -23.67 14.13
CA GLN A 114 19.21 -24.47 13.96
C GLN A 114 20.32 -23.69 13.22
N LEU A 115 20.00 -22.49 12.71
CA LEU A 115 20.96 -21.68 11.96
C LEU A 115 21.99 -21.02 12.90
N PRO A 116 23.28 -20.99 12.52
CA PRO A 116 24.29 -20.28 13.31
C PRO A 116 24.01 -18.78 13.44
N ASP A 117 24.18 -18.24 14.65
CA ASP A 117 23.96 -16.81 14.96
C ASP A 117 24.90 -15.87 14.19
N ASN A 118 26.02 -16.38 13.67
CA ASN A 118 27.02 -15.60 12.93
C ASN A 118 26.72 -15.45 11.43
N LEU A 119 25.56 -15.93 10.95
CA LEU A 119 25.15 -15.78 9.56
C LEU A 119 24.66 -14.36 9.26
N ASP A 120 25.05 -13.84 8.10
CA ASP A 120 24.43 -12.63 7.54
C ASP A 120 22.93 -12.87 7.27
N ARG A 121 22.13 -11.87 7.58
CA ARG A 121 20.67 -11.83 7.38
C ARG A 121 20.25 -12.31 5.99
N LYS A 122 20.97 -11.91 4.93
CA LYS A 122 20.63 -12.34 3.56
C LYS A 122 20.78 -13.85 3.38
N THR A 123 21.81 -14.43 3.99
CA THR A 123 22.06 -15.87 3.97
C THR A 123 21.02 -16.62 4.79
N THR A 124 20.65 -16.11 5.97
CA THR A 124 19.59 -16.66 6.81
C THR A 124 18.25 -16.69 6.06
N ILE A 125 17.86 -15.59 5.42
CA ILE A 125 16.62 -15.52 4.63
C ILE A 125 16.66 -16.52 3.48
N ARG A 126 17.78 -16.58 2.73
CA ARG A 126 17.93 -17.55 1.63
C ARG A 126 17.80 -18.98 2.11
N LYS A 127 18.45 -19.34 3.24
CA LYS A 127 18.39 -20.69 3.80
C LYS A 127 16.99 -21.06 4.27
N ASN A 128 16.31 -20.15 4.97
CA ASN A 128 14.92 -20.35 5.36
C ASN A 128 14.00 -20.52 4.16
N ARG A 129 14.20 -19.73 3.09
CA ARG A 129 13.45 -19.89 1.84
C ARG A 129 13.69 -21.25 1.19
N GLU A 130 14.96 -21.66 1.07
CA GLU A 130 15.36 -22.93 0.46
C GLU A 130 14.75 -24.12 1.21
N TYR A 131 14.66 -24.03 2.54
CA TYR A 131 14.16 -25.10 3.39
C TYR A 131 12.62 -25.13 3.46
N TYR A 132 11.99 -24.01 3.81
CA TYR A 132 10.54 -23.96 4.04
C TYR A 132 9.72 -23.76 2.76
N GLY A 133 10.30 -23.20 1.70
CA GLY A 133 9.60 -22.95 0.43
C GLY A 133 8.94 -24.22 -0.14
N PRO A 134 9.67 -25.33 -0.32
CA PRO A 134 9.09 -26.58 -0.79
C PRO A 134 7.99 -27.14 0.13
N LYS A 135 8.09 -26.93 1.45
CA LYS A 135 7.07 -27.35 2.42
C LYS A 135 5.79 -26.53 2.25
N ILE A 136 5.90 -25.22 2.12
CA ILE A 136 4.77 -24.31 1.84
C ILE A 136 4.10 -24.71 0.52
N ASP A 137 4.87 -24.93 -0.53
CA ASP A 137 4.34 -25.38 -1.82
C ASP A 137 3.59 -26.73 -1.70
N GLY A 138 4.13 -27.65 -0.90
CA GLY A 138 3.49 -28.93 -0.59
C GLY A 138 2.16 -28.77 0.15
N VAL A 139 2.10 -27.91 1.16
CA VAL A 139 0.85 -27.58 1.89
C VAL A 139 -0.17 -26.97 0.94
N GLY A 140 0.27 -26.08 0.03
CA GLY A 140 -0.58 -25.48 -0.98
C GLY A 140 -1.20 -26.52 -1.93
N ARG A 141 -0.43 -27.52 -2.36
CA ARG A 141 -0.93 -28.63 -3.19
C ARG A 141 -1.91 -29.52 -2.42
N LEU A 142 -1.58 -29.86 -1.18
CA LEU A 142 -2.46 -30.67 -0.33
C LEU A 142 -3.79 -29.93 -0.06
N ARG A 143 -3.75 -28.62 0.12
CA ARG A 143 -4.96 -27.79 0.21
C ARG A 143 -5.79 -27.86 -1.08
N GLY A 144 -5.16 -27.79 -2.25
CA GLY A 144 -5.85 -27.96 -3.54
C GLY A 144 -6.59 -29.30 -3.62
N TYR A 145 -5.91 -30.39 -3.23
CA TYR A 145 -6.52 -31.71 -3.16
C TYR A 145 -7.71 -31.77 -2.19
N VAL A 146 -7.59 -31.17 -0.99
CA VAL A 146 -8.71 -31.12 -0.03
C VAL A 146 -9.89 -30.31 -0.59
N SER A 147 -9.64 -29.22 -1.31
CA SER A 147 -10.71 -28.47 -1.97
C SER A 147 -11.48 -29.35 -2.96
N GLU A 148 -10.75 -30.10 -3.81
CA GLU A 148 -11.37 -31.03 -4.77
C GLU A 148 -12.20 -32.11 -4.07
N LEU A 149 -11.75 -32.62 -2.92
CA LEU A 149 -12.52 -33.60 -2.15
C LEU A 149 -13.80 -33.03 -1.53
N LEU A 150 -13.82 -31.74 -1.18
CA LEU A 150 -15.00 -31.10 -0.59
C LEU A 150 -16.02 -30.61 -1.61
N GLU A 151 -15.60 -30.45 -2.86
CA GLU A 151 -16.47 -30.06 -3.99
C GLU A 151 -17.19 -31.26 -4.62
N ASN A 152 -16.76 -32.49 -4.32
CA ASN A 152 -17.40 -33.75 -4.74
C ASN A 152 -18.36 -34.29 -3.68
#